data_AF-A4S714-F1
#
_entry.id   AF-A4S714-F1
#
_cell.length_a   1.000
_cell.length_b   1.000
_cell.length_c   1.000
_cell.angle_alpha   90.00
_cell.angle_beta   90.00
_cell.angle_gamma   90.00
#
_symmetry.space_group_name_H-M   'P 1'
#
loop_
_entity.id
_entity.type
_entity.pdbx_description
1 polymer ?
#
loop_
_entity_poly.entity_id
_entity_poly.type
_entity_poly.pdbx_seq_one_letter_code
_entity_poly.pdbx_strand_id
1 'polypeptide(L)'
;MLGLQPTNAAALEVRATNVAALAMYEKCGFETRGSRRGYYADGVDAVCMTRAPGERPVSTRELTRLLAGLDVDAARRPAPPLPERPERVRRAVVDAPRDVAFERASPDDRAFRMRDRVRRARR
;
A
#
# COMPACT_ATOMS: atom_id res chain seq x y z
N MET A 1 -9.87 -25.12 -3.82
CA MET A 1 -8.43 -25.41 -3.94
C MET A 1 -7.71 -24.08 -3.87
N LEU A 2 -6.89 -23.82 -2.84
CA LEU A 2 -6.26 -22.51 -2.60
C LEU A 2 -5.46 -22.09 -3.84
N GLY A 3 -6.01 -21.10 -4.55
CA GLY A 3 -5.58 -20.67 -5.87
C GLY A 3 -4.18 -20.06 -5.83
N LEU A 4 -3.24 -20.73 -6.49
CA LEU A 4 -1.92 -20.21 -6.87
C LEU A 4 -2.02 -19.18 -8.02
N GLN A 5 -3.06 -18.36 -8.06
CA GLN A 5 -3.14 -17.22 -8.97
C GLN A 5 -2.95 -15.94 -8.16
N PRO A 6 -1.70 -15.58 -7.79
CA PRO A 6 -1.46 -14.30 -7.18
C PRO A 6 -1.76 -13.20 -8.21
N THR A 7 -2.95 -12.63 -8.10
CA THR A 7 -3.43 -11.47 -8.87
C THR A 7 -2.75 -10.18 -8.44
N ASN A 8 -1.87 -10.23 -7.44
CA ASN A 8 -1.10 -9.08 -6.97
C ASN A 8 0.15 -8.86 -7.84
N ALA A 9 0.52 -7.57 -7.96
CA ALA A 9 1.80 -7.18 -8.50
C ALA A 9 2.94 -7.80 -7.69
N ALA A 10 3.97 -8.30 -8.39
CA ALA A 10 5.13 -8.91 -7.75
C ALA A 10 6.41 -8.59 -8.54
N ALA A 11 7.53 -8.53 -7.83
CA ALA A 11 8.87 -8.41 -8.41
C ALA A 11 9.79 -9.42 -7.74
N LEU A 12 10.78 -9.91 -8.49
CA LEU A 12 11.79 -10.83 -7.99
C LEU A 12 13.12 -10.66 -8.75
N GLU A 13 14.18 -11.16 -8.12
CA GLU A 13 15.50 -11.33 -8.71
C GLU A 13 15.84 -12.82 -8.76
N VAL A 14 16.20 -13.32 -9.94
CA VAL A 14 16.59 -14.72 -10.15
C VAL A 14 17.98 -14.80 -10.74
N ARG A 15 18.81 -15.75 -10.27
CA ARG A 15 20.16 -15.97 -10.79
C ARG A 15 20.12 -16.23 -12.29
N ALA A 16 20.92 -15.49 -13.06
CA ALA A 16 20.90 -15.53 -14.53
C ALA A 16 21.19 -16.92 -15.11
N THR A 17 21.89 -17.78 -14.36
CA THR A 17 22.21 -19.16 -14.74
C THR A 17 21.20 -20.19 -14.24
N ASN A 18 20.15 -19.81 -13.52
CA ASN A 18 19.11 -20.72 -13.04
C ASN A 18 17.97 -20.84 -14.06
N VAL A 19 18.23 -21.61 -15.13
CA VAL A 19 17.31 -21.81 -16.26
C VAL A 19 15.96 -22.38 -15.82
N ALA A 20 15.95 -23.30 -14.84
CA ALA A 20 14.72 -23.90 -14.35
C ALA A 20 13.80 -22.88 -13.66
N ALA A 21 14.36 -22.01 -12.82
CA ALA A 21 13.58 -20.98 -12.14
C ALA A 21 13.09 -19.90 -13.12
N LEU A 22 13.92 -19.49 -14.08
CA LEU A 22 13.52 -18.56 -15.14
C LEU A 22 12.28 -19.06 -15.88
N ALA A 23 12.33 -20.30 -16.41
CA ALA A 23 11.21 -20.90 -17.12
C ALA A 23 9.96 -21.08 -16.25
N MET A 24 10.14 -21.36 -14.95
CA MET A 24 9.02 -21.45 -14.00
C MET A 24 8.34 -20.08 -13.82
N TYR A 25 9.13 -19.01 -13.63
CA TYR A 25 8.58 -17.68 -13.40
C TYR A 25 7.90 -17.12 -14.66
N GLU A 26 8.43 -17.38 -15.85
CA GLU A 26 7.77 -17.06 -17.12
C GLU A 26 6.37 -17.71 -17.20
N LYS A 27 6.26 -19.00 -16.87
CA LYS A 27 4.96 -19.71 -16.82
C LYS A 27 4.00 -19.15 -15.77
N CYS A 28 4.53 -18.56 -14.70
CA CYS A 28 3.76 -17.88 -13.67
C CYS A 28 3.37 -16.43 -14.04
N GLY A 29 3.66 -16.00 -15.27
CA GLY A 29 3.31 -14.69 -15.83
C GLY A 29 4.31 -13.58 -15.51
N PHE A 30 5.53 -13.91 -15.08
CA PHE A 30 6.58 -12.90 -14.89
C PHE A 30 7.25 -12.57 -16.23
N GLU A 31 7.58 -11.28 -16.39
CA GLU A 31 8.30 -10.73 -17.53
C GLU A 31 9.63 -10.15 -17.07
N THR A 32 10.68 -10.28 -17.89
CA THR A 32 11.99 -9.69 -17.62
C THR A 32 11.95 -8.16 -17.76
N ARG A 33 12.45 -7.45 -16.75
CA ARG A 33 12.59 -5.98 -16.74
C ARG A 33 14.03 -5.49 -16.88
N GLY A 34 15.01 -6.36 -16.70
CA GLY A 34 16.42 -6.04 -16.80
C GLY A 34 17.29 -6.98 -15.98
N SER A 35 18.53 -6.60 -15.73
CA SER A 35 19.46 -7.37 -14.89
C SER A 35 20.26 -6.47 -13.94
N ARG A 36 20.70 -7.07 -12.83
CA ARG A 36 21.67 -6.49 -11.89
C ARG A 36 22.97 -7.27 -12.00
N ARG A 37 24.05 -6.56 -12.31
CA ARG A 37 25.39 -7.15 -12.45
C ARG A 37 25.97 -7.57 -11.10
N GLY A 38 26.57 -8.75 -11.03
CA GLY A 38 27.27 -9.24 -9.85
C GLY A 38 26.42 -9.27 -8.57
N TYR A 39 25.12 -9.54 -8.71
CA TYR A 39 24.16 -9.45 -7.60
C TYR A 39 24.37 -10.55 -6.55
N TYR A 40 24.71 -11.77 -6.99
CA TYR A 40 25.03 -12.86 -6.09
C TYR A 40 26.49 -12.80 -5.65
N ALA A 41 26.79 -13.36 -4.47
CA ALA A 41 28.12 -13.29 -3.85
C ALA A 41 29.25 -13.89 -4.71
N ASP A 42 28.91 -14.79 -5.62
CA ASP A 42 29.80 -15.41 -6.60
C ASP A 42 30.00 -14.57 -7.87
N GLY A 43 29.50 -13.33 -7.90
CA GLY A 43 29.60 -12.42 -9.03
C GLY A 43 28.61 -12.71 -10.15
N VAL A 44 27.68 -13.64 -9.97
CA VAL A 44 26.67 -13.93 -10.99
C VAL A 44 25.57 -12.88 -10.97
N ASP A 45 25.13 -12.50 -12.18
CA ASP A 45 24.07 -11.54 -12.39
C ASP A 45 22.71 -12.07 -11.92
N ALA A 46 21.83 -11.15 -11.54
CA ALA A 46 20.42 -11.43 -11.34
C ALA A 46 19.59 -10.86 -12.50
N VAL A 47 18.65 -11.65 -13.00
CA VAL A 47 17.57 -11.19 -13.88
C VAL A 47 16.45 -10.66 -12.99
N CYS A 48 16.08 -9.40 -13.17
CA CYS A 48 14.94 -8.80 -12.51
C CYS A 48 13.68 -9.10 -13.32
N MET A 49 12.71 -9.76 -12.70
CA MET A 49 11.43 -10.07 -13.32
C MET A 49 10.28 -9.45 -12.54
N THR A 50 9.22 -9.07 -13.25
CA THR A 50 8.00 -8.49 -12.66
C THR A 50 6.76 -9.15 -13.22
N ARG A 51 5.73 -9.26 -12.41
CA ARG A 51 4.38 -9.60 -12.86
C ARG A 51 3.42 -8.48 -12.49
N ALA A 52 2.62 -8.04 -13.47
CA ALA A 52 1.54 -7.09 -13.25
C ALA A 52 0.38 -7.73 -12.47
N PRO A 53 -0.43 -6.95 -11.75
CA PRO A 53 -1.61 -7.51 -11.12
C PRO A 53 -2.60 -8.03 -12.18
N GLY A 54 -3.26 -9.15 -11.89
CA GLY A 54 -4.20 -9.81 -12.80
C GLY A 54 -5.50 -9.03 -13.02
N GLU A 55 -5.88 -8.21 -12.03
CA GLU A 55 -6.95 -7.23 -12.15
C GLU A 55 -6.40 -5.84 -11.92
N ARG A 56 -6.98 -4.85 -12.62
CA ARG A 56 -6.62 -3.45 -12.40
C ARG A 56 -6.98 -3.07 -10.96
N PRO A 57 -6.03 -2.55 -10.16
CA PRO A 57 -6.35 -2.08 -8.82
C PRO A 57 -7.36 -0.93 -8.91
N VAL A 58 -8.45 -1.05 -8.16
CA VAL A 58 -9.46 0.01 -7.97
C VAL A 58 -9.09 0.85 -6.76
N SER A 59 -9.19 2.18 -6.88
CA SER A 59 -8.99 3.07 -5.74
C SER A 59 -10.09 2.86 -4.69
N THR A 60 -9.84 3.15 -3.41
CA THR A 60 -10.88 3.08 -2.36
C THR A 60 -12.14 3.86 -2.75
N ARG A 61 -11.94 5.05 -3.34
CA ARG A 61 -12.98 5.97 -3.81
C ARG A 61 -13.81 5.37 -4.97
N GLU A 62 -13.18 4.60 -5.86
CA GLU A 62 -13.84 3.89 -6.96
C GLU A 62 -14.62 2.68 -6.42
N LEU A 63 -13.99 1.89 -5.55
CA LEU A 63 -14.63 0.74 -4.89
C LEU A 63 -15.90 1.15 -4.13
N THR A 64 -15.85 2.21 -3.31
CA THR A 64 -17.04 2.70 -2.59
C THR A 64 -18.17 3.06 -3.56
N ARG A 65 -17.88 3.69 -4.71
CA ARG A 65 -18.90 4.05 -5.70
C ARG A 65 -19.48 2.84 -6.40
N LEU A 66 -18.65 1.87 -6.78
CA LEU A 66 -19.10 0.61 -7.35
C LEU A 66 -20.01 -0.15 -6.37
N LEU A 67 -19.61 -0.23 -5.10
CA LEU A 67 -20.44 -0.84 -4.04
C LEU A 67 -21.74 -0.07 -3.78
N ALA A 68 -21.76 1.23 -4.04
CA ALA A 68 -22.97 2.06 -3.99
C ALA A 68 -23.85 1.92 -5.26
N GLY A 69 -23.48 1.04 -6.20
CA GLY A 69 -24.28 0.73 -7.40
C GLY A 69 -24.01 1.64 -8.61
N LEU A 70 -22.96 2.46 -8.58
CA LEU A 70 -22.57 3.26 -9.75
C LEU A 70 -21.88 2.35 -10.78
N ASP A 71 -22.08 2.65 -12.07
CA ASP A 71 -21.31 2.02 -13.13
C ASP A 71 -19.82 2.44 -13.11
N VAL A 72 -18.99 1.73 -13.88
CA VAL A 72 -17.54 1.93 -13.91
C VAL A 72 -17.14 3.34 -14.37
N ASP A 73 -17.86 3.91 -15.35
CA ASP A 73 -17.53 5.22 -15.90
C ASP A 73 -17.91 6.34 -14.91
N ALA A 74 -19.06 6.21 -14.27
CA ALA A 74 -19.52 7.09 -13.20
C ALA A 74 -18.60 7.00 -11.97
N ALA A 75 -18.13 5.80 -11.61
CA ALA A 75 -17.23 5.60 -10.47
C ALA A 75 -15.89 6.32 -10.65
N ARG A 76 -15.40 6.38 -11.89
CA ARG A 76 -14.13 6.98 -12.33
C ARG A 76 -14.20 8.47 -12.61
N ARG A 77 -15.40 9.03 -12.76
CA ARG A 77 -15.57 10.46 -13.02
C ARG A 77 -14.82 11.28 -11.96
N PRO A 78 -14.01 12.29 -12.35
CA PRO A 78 -13.38 13.17 -11.38
C PRO A 78 -14.45 13.80 -10.49
N ALA A 79 -14.07 14.18 -9.27
CA ALA A 79 -15.01 14.95 -8.46
C ALA A 79 -15.43 16.19 -9.26
N PRO A 80 -16.73 16.54 -9.24
CA PRO A 80 -17.14 17.82 -9.77
C PRO A 80 -16.30 18.91 -9.08
N PRO A 81 -15.97 20.00 -9.78
CA PRO A 81 -15.29 21.11 -9.16
C PRO A 81 -16.07 21.54 -7.92
N LEU A 82 -15.34 21.88 -6.86
CA LEU A 82 -15.99 22.50 -5.71
C LEU A 82 -16.65 23.79 -6.19
N PRO A 83 -17.80 24.18 -5.60
CA PRO A 83 -18.34 25.51 -5.85
C PRO A 83 -17.26 26.57 -5.55
N GLU A 84 -17.36 27.72 -6.20
CA GLU A 84 -16.48 28.84 -5.92
C GLU A 84 -16.45 29.08 -4.40
N ARG A 85 -15.25 28.96 -3.82
CA ARG A 85 -15.12 29.25 -2.40
C ARG A 85 -15.43 30.73 -2.24
N PRO A 86 -16.38 31.11 -1.37
CA PRO A 86 -16.54 32.52 -1.05
C PRO A 86 -15.19 33.04 -0.55
N GLU A 87 -14.91 34.31 -0.83
CA GLU A 87 -13.71 34.95 -0.31
C GLU A 87 -13.62 34.66 1.18
N ARG A 88 -12.46 34.13 1.57
CA ARG A 88 -12.23 33.77 2.96
C ARG A 88 -12.21 35.06 3.76
N VAL A 89 -13.32 35.38 4.42
CA VAL A 89 -13.37 36.45 5.40
C VAL A 89 -12.30 36.15 6.42
N ARG A 90 -11.27 36.98 6.46
CA ARG A 90 -10.20 36.87 7.45
C ARG A 90 -10.85 37.08 8.81
N ARG A 91 -11.08 35.98 9.55
CA ARG A 91 -11.44 36.08 10.95
C ARG A 91 -10.26 36.69 11.68
N ALA A 92 -10.53 37.66 12.55
CA ALA A 92 -9.51 38.17 13.45
C ALA A 92 -8.89 36.98 14.20
N VAL A 93 -7.55 36.96 14.30
CA VAL A 93 -6.88 36.02 15.19
C VAL A 93 -7.24 36.47 16.60
N VAL A 94 -8.10 35.70 17.25
CA VAL A 94 -8.42 35.89 18.68
C VAL A 94 -7.49 34.97 19.43
N ASP A 95 -6.64 35.52 20.29
CA ASP A 95 -5.95 34.76 21.33
C ASP A 95 -6.98 34.36 22.39
N ALA A 96 -7.77 33.35 22.06
CA ALA A 96 -8.62 32.69 23.03
C ALA A 96 -7.71 31.91 23.99
N PRO A 97 -7.92 32.01 25.32
CA PRO A 97 -7.21 31.15 26.25
C PRO A 97 -7.50 29.70 25.85
N ARG A 98 -6.43 28.94 25.58
CA ARG A 98 -6.57 27.49 25.42
C ARG A 98 -6.96 26.95 26.80
N ASP A 99 -8.01 26.16 26.86
CA ASP A 99 -8.25 25.32 28.03
C ASP A 99 -6.98 24.52 28.33
N VAL A 100 -6.74 24.24 29.61
CA VAL A 100 -5.61 23.43 30.04
C VAL A 100 -5.59 22.13 29.23
N ALA A 101 -4.43 21.82 28.65
CA ALA A 101 -4.24 20.56 27.95
C ALA A 101 -4.65 19.43 28.91
N PHE A 102 -5.39 18.45 28.41
CA PHE A 102 -5.77 17.28 29.20
C PHE A 102 -4.52 16.72 29.88
N GLU A 103 -4.50 16.73 31.21
CA GLU A 103 -3.40 16.14 31.95
C GLU A 103 -3.36 14.65 31.63
N ARG A 104 -2.18 14.16 31.26
CA ARG A 104 -1.97 12.74 31.11
C ARG A 104 -2.15 12.14 32.50
N ALA A 105 -3.16 11.28 32.67
CA ALA A 105 -3.37 10.56 33.92
C ALA A 105 -2.05 9.93 34.37
N SER A 106 -1.78 10.02 35.68
CA SER A 106 -0.55 9.50 36.27
C SER A 106 -0.34 8.04 35.85
N PRO A 107 0.89 7.54 35.67
CA PRO A 107 1.14 6.11 35.49
C PRO A 107 0.51 5.24 36.59
N ASP A 108 0.24 5.82 37.76
CA ASP A 108 -0.41 5.18 38.90
C ASP A 108 -1.95 5.24 38.86
N ASP A 109 -2.54 6.10 38.02
CA ASP A 109 -3.97 6.11 37.74
C ASP A 109 -4.33 4.93 36.83
N ARG A 110 -4.71 3.82 37.47
CA ARG A 110 -4.95 2.51 36.85
C ARG A 110 -6.17 2.42 35.92
N ALA A 111 -6.67 3.53 35.36
CA ALA A 111 -7.86 3.53 34.51
C ALA A 111 -7.60 2.97 33.09
N PHE A 112 -6.35 2.96 32.60
CA PHE A 112 -6.06 2.42 31.27
C PHE A 112 -4.68 1.73 31.19
N ARG A 113 -4.65 0.40 31.34
CA ARG A 113 -3.48 -0.41 30.94
C ARG A 113 -3.60 -0.79 29.47
N MET A 114 -2.74 -0.21 28.64
CA MET A 114 -2.50 -0.69 27.27
C MET A 114 -2.03 -2.15 27.38
N ARG A 115 -2.77 -3.11 26.79
CA ARG A 115 -2.35 -4.51 26.78
C ARG A 115 -1.05 -4.60 25.99
N ASP A 116 0.02 -5.05 26.63
CA ASP A 116 1.29 -5.29 25.98
C ASP A 116 1.09 -6.20 24.76
N ARG A 117 1.49 -5.70 23.58
CA ARG A 117 1.56 -6.54 22.39
C ARG A 117 2.55 -7.65 22.68
N VAL A 118 2.05 -8.88 22.79
CA VAL A 118 2.87 -10.09 22.84
C VAL A 118 3.79 -10.10 21.62
N ARG A 119 5.07 -9.76 21.81
CA ARG A 119 6.08 -10.01 20.79
C ARG A 119 6.30 -11.52 20.75
N ARG A 120 5.80 -12.19 19.71
CA ARG A 120 6.19 -13.58 19.44
C ARG A 120 7.70 -13.60 19.20
N ALA A 121 8.41 -14.35 20.03
CA ALA A 121 9.82 -14.64 19.83
C ALA A 121 10.01 -15.31 18.47
N ARG A 122 11.00 -14.84 17.71
CA ARG A 122 11.47 -15.55 16.52
C ARG A 122 12.17 -16.82 16.99
N ARG A 123 11.67 -17.98 16.54
CA ARG A 123 12.44 -19.22 16.48
C ARG A 123 13.18 -19.26 15.15
#